data_AF-A0A4Y3KQA8-F1
#
_entry.id   AF-A0A4Y3KQA8-F1
#
_cell.length_a   1.000
_cell.length_b   1.000
_cell.length_c   1.000
_cell.angle_alpha   90.00
_cell.angle_beta   90.00
_cell.angle_gamma   90.00
#
_symmetry.space_group_name_H-M   'P 1'
#
loop_
_entity.id
_entity.type
_entity.pdbx_description
1 polymer ?
#
loop_
_entity_poly.entity_id
_entity_poly.type
_entity_poly.pdbx_seq_one_letter_code
_entity_poly.pdbx_strand_id
1 'polypeptide(L)'
;MQATTRAVLGGATTVVGVVGVLVAALTACQQTAGAAVPRSSATGTTTAATTPATIAASSCGVVRLDQGERVPEPAWACLDAALDAGRAASLVVTQPTTEGDPIVLTYRVGGDVQGMEVVTDDRADEFAPPDSRGLHRELCTGTVRVAEPRDCRPA
;
A
#
# COMPACT_ATOMS: atom_id res chain seq x y z
N MET A 1 43.23 15.60 -24.30
CA MET A 1 42.82 14.80 -25.47
C MET A 1 41.30 14.70 -25.45
N GLN A 2 40.69 14.79 -26.62
CA GLN A 2 39.41 15.45 -26.86
C GLN A 2 38.19 14.66 -26.37
N ALA A 3 37.23 15.41 -25.83
CA ALA A 3 35.86 14.96 -25.56
C ALA A 3 35.07 14.89 -26.87
N THR A 4 34.35 13.79 -27.09
CA THR A 4 33.41 13.65 -28.22
C THR A 4 32.00 13.51 -27.68
N THR A 5 31.33 14.65 -27.60
CA THR A 5 29.88 14.79 -27.42
C THR A 5 29.19 14.39 -28.72
N ARG A 6 28.24 13.46 -28.68
CA ARG A 6 27.28 13.24 -29.77
C ARG A 6 25.87 13.53 -29.26
N ALA A 7 25.35 14.66 -29.70
CA ALA A 7 23.94 15.03 -29.59
C ALA A 7 23.14 14.27 -30.67
N VAL A 8 21.98 13.73 -30.31
CA VAL A 8 20.98 13.25 -31.26
C VAL A 8 19.75 14.14 -31.09
N LEU A 9 19.49 14.94 -32.12
CA LEU A 9 18.25 15.68 -32.36
C LEU A 9 17.19 14.76 -32.99
N GLY A 10 15.92 15.06 -32.71
CA GLY A 10 14.78 14.72 -33.56
C GLY A 10 13.90 13.62 -32.99
N GLY A 11 12.59 13.77 -32.84
CA GLY A 11 11.71 14.84 -33.28
C GLY A 11 10.38 14.77 -32.54
N ALA A 12 9.77 15.93 -32.37
CA ALA A 12 8.42 16.07 -31.85
C ALA A 12 7.42 15.74 -32.97
N THR A 13 6.58 14.74 -32.75
CA THR A 13 5.35 14.54 -33.52
C THR A 13 4.17 14.87 -32.63
N THR A 14 3.61 16.06 -32.82
CA THR A 14 2.33 16.48 -32.25
C THR A 14 1.19 15.79 -32.99
N VAL A 15 0.39 15.00 -32.28
CA VAL A 15 -0.89 14.48 -32.80
C VAL A 15 -1.97 15.51 -32.48
N VAL A 16 -2.52 16.11 -33.53
CA VAL A 16 -3.72 16.97 -33.51
C VAL A 16 -4.91 16.11 -33.93
N GLY A 17 -6.01 16.22 -33.18
CA GLY A 17 -7.33 15.66 -33.53
C GLY A 17 -7.92 14.87 -32.36
N VAL A 18 -9.17 15.04 -31.93
CA VAL A 18 -10.34 15.64 -32.55
C VAL A 18 -11.25 16.15 -31.42
N VAL A 19 -11.80 17.35 -31.62
CA VAL A 19 -12.90 17.91 -30.84
C VAL A 19 -14.15 17.06 -31.09
N GLY A 20 -14.62 16.36 -30.06
CA GLY A 20 -15.91 15.67 -30.04
C GLY A 20 -16.75 16.18 -28.88
N VAL A 21 -17.44 17.30 -29.09
CA VAL A 21 -18.53 17.76 -28.20
C VAL A 21 -19.81 17.11 -28.70
N LEU A 22 -20.48 16.30 -27.87
CA LEU A 22 -21.91 16.01 -28.05
C LEU A 22 -22.63 15.78 -26.71
N VAL A 23 -23.24 16.87 -26.27
CA VAL A 23 -24.59 17.07 -25.69
C VAL A 23 -25.26 15.97 -24.83
N ALA A 24 -25.64 16.45 -23.64
CA ALA A 24 -26.50 15.92 -22.58
C ALA A 24 -27.79 15.15 -22.95
N ALA A 25 -28.17 14.23 -22.08
CA ALA A 25 -29.58 13.92 -21.79
C ALA A 25 -29.76 13.44 -20.33
N LEU A 26 -30.81 13.96 -19.72
CA LEU A 26 -31.18 13.89 -18.31
C LEU A 26 -31.66 12.50 -17.89
N THR A 27 -31.33 12.05 -16.68
CA THR A 27 -32.28 11.24 -15.90
C THR A 27 -32.07 11.46 -14.40
N ALA A 28 -32.91 12.35 -13.86
CA ALA A 28 -33.11 12.55 -12.44
C ALA A 28 -34.04 11.44 -11.92
N CYS A 29 -33.60 10.64 -10.94
CA CYS A 29 -34.52 9.92 -10.06
C CYS A 29 -34.57 10.65 -8.72
N GLN A 30 -35.69 11.32 -8.51
CA GLN A 30 -36.08 11.97 -7.26
C GLN A 30 -36.30 10.91 -6.18
N GLN A 31 -35.70 11.07 -5.00
CA GLN A 31 -36.33 11.59 -3.78
C GLN A 31 -37.64 10.87 -3.37
N THR A 32 -37.54 9.93 -2.43
CA THR A 32 -38.65 9.58 -1.53
C THR A 32 -38.29 10.00 -0.11
N ALA A 33 -39.00 11.02 0.36
CA ALA A 33 -39.03 11.47 1.74
C ALA A 33 -39.64 10.40 2.66
N GLY A 34 -38.95 10.08 3.74
CA GLY A 34 -39.49 9.34 4.87
C GLY A 34 -39.22 10.13 6.14
N ALA A 35 -40.14 11.02 6.51
CA ALA A 35 -40.12 11.68 7.81
C ALA A 35 -40.62 10.69 8.87
N ALA A 36 -39.73 10.27 9.77
CA ALA A 36 -40.09 9.65 11.04
C ALA A 36 -39.56 10.52 12.18
N VAL A 37 -40.50 10.96 13.03
CA VAL A 37 -40.34 11.82 14.21
C VAL A 37 -39.39 11.19 15.25
N PRO A 38 -38.59 12.00 15.99
CA PRO A 38 -37.63 11.51 16.98
C PRO A 38 -38.30 11.01 18.26
N ARG A 39 -37.74 9.96 18.88
CA ARG A 39 -37.90 9.70 20.32
C ARG A 39 -36.55 9.79 21.00
N SER A 40 -36.45 10.73 21.93
CA SER A 40 -35.35 10.86 22.88
C SER A 40 -35.33 9.71 23.89
N SER A 41 -34.11 9.51 24.40
CA SER A 41 -33.76 9.03 25.75
C SER A 41 -33.49 7.53 25.92
N ALA A 42 -32.21 7.19 25.83
CA ALA A 42 -31.55 6.45 26.90
C ALA A 42 -30.10 6.95 27.04
N THR A 43 -29.85 7.63 28.15
CA THR A 43 -28.52 7.94 28.69
C THR A 43 -27.79 6.62 28.95
N GLY A 44 -27.00 6.18 27.98
CA GLY A 44 -25.94 5.21 28.19
C GLY A 44 -24.66 5.99 28.43
N THR A 45 -24.19 6.02 29.68
CA THR A 45 -22.85 6.48 30.04
C THR A 45 -21.85 5.70 29.20
N THR A 46 -21.40 6.31 28.10
CA THR A 46 -20.40 5.74 27.21
C THR A 46 -19.08 5.97 27.92
N THR A 47 -18.63 4.98 28.69
CA THR A 47 -17.19 4.81 28.86
C THR A 47 -16.68 4.49 27.47
N ALA A 48 -16.29 5.52 26.73
CA ALA A 48 -15.52 5.35 25.52
C ALA A 48 -14.27 4.61 25.96
N ALA A 49 -14.24 3.31 25.69
CA ALA A 49 -12.98 2.59 25.67
C ALA A 49 -12.10 3.40 24.72
N THR A 50 -11.05 3.99 25.26
CA THR A 50 -9.97 4.57 24.48
C THR A 50 -9.35 3.39 23.73
N THR A 51 -9.93 3.02 22.59
CA THR A 51 -9.21 2.27 21.59
C THR A 51 -7.98 3.11 21.30
N PRO A 52 -6.75 2.61 21.50
CA PRO A 52 -5.57 3.36 21.13
C PRO A 52 -5.79 3.79 19.68
N ALA A 53 -5.73 5.10 19.44
CA ALA A 53 -5.88 5.63 18.10
C ALA A 53 -4.74 5.03 17.28
N THR A 54 -5.04 4.02 16.46
CA THR A 54 -4.11 3.53 15.46
C THR A 54 -3.75 4.74 14.62
N ILE A 55 -2.53 5.25 14.79
CA ILE A 55 -2.04 6.33 13.94
C ILE A 55 -2.13 5.80 12.51
N ALA A 56 -3.01 6.39 11.71
CA ALA A 56 -3.21 5.97 10.34
C ALA A 56 -1.86 6.06 9.62
N ALA A 57 -1.31 4.92 9.24
CA ALA A 57 -0.03 4.87 8.55
C ALA A 57 -0.18 5.52 7.16
N SER A 58 0.79 6.36 6.81
CA SER A 58 0.89 6.88 5.45
C SER A 58 1.23 5.76 4.46
N SER A 59 0.64 5.74 3.27
CA SER A 59 0.97 4.71 2.28
C SER A 59 2.16 5.13 1.42
N CYS A 60 3.15 4.25 1.30
CA CYS A 60 4.24 4.28 0.33
C CYS A 60 3.92 3.54 -0.97
N GLY A 61 2.66 3.13 -1.13
CA GLY A 61 2.12 2.55 -2.36
C GLY A 61 1.70 1.09 -2.24
N VAL A 62 1.18 0.60 -3.35
CA VAL A 62 0.85 -0.80 -3.61
C VAL A 62 1.57 -1.19 -4.89
N VAL A 63 2.42 -2.20 -4.81
CA VAL A 63 3.26 -2.69 -5.91
C VAL A 63 2.81 -4.10 -6.25
N ARG A 64 2.53 -4.37 -7.53
CA ARG A 64 2.35 -5.72 -8.05
C ARG A 64 3.56 -6.02 -8.92
N LEU A 65 4.26 -7.09 -8.60
CA LEU A 65 5.45 -7.55 -9.29
C LEU A 65 5.07 -8.72 -10.19
N ASP A 66 5.65 -8.77 -11.38
CA ASP A 66 5.73 -9.98 -12.17
C ASP A 66 6.93 -10.84 -11.71
N GLN A 67 7.06 -12.04 -12.29
CA GLN A 67 8.14 -12.95 -11.95
C GLN A 67 9.54 -12.34 -12.18
N GLY A 68 10.37 -12.37 -11.15
CA GLY A 68 11.73 -11.82 -11.18
C GLY A 68 11.83 -10.30 -11.12
N GLU A 69 10.70 -9.58 -11.03
CA GLU A 69 10.72 -8.14 -10.82
C GLU A 69 11.14 -7.77 -9.39
N ARG A 70 11.53 -6.51 -9.22
CA ARG A 70 11.91 -5.95 -7.92
C ARG A 70 11.01 -4.78 -7.57
N VAL A 71 10.77 -4.62 -6.27
CA VAL A 71 10.11 -3.43 -5.74
C VAL A 71 10.85 -2.17 -6.22
N PRO A 72 10.14 -1.17 -6.78
CA PRO A 72 10.75 0.05 -7.25
C PRO A 72 11.45 0.83 -6.13
N GLU A 73 12.64 1.35 -6.41
CA GLU A 73 13.41 2.22 -5.50
C GLU A 73 12.58 3.34 -4.84
N PRO A 74 11.69 4.07 -5.55
CA PRO A 74 10.88 5.11 -4.93
C PRO A 74 9.97 4.61 -3.79
N ALA A 75 9.50 3.36 -3.85
CA ALA A 75 8.67 2.77 -2.80
C ALA A 75 9.51 2.47 -1.54
N TRP A 76 10.73 1.94 -1.72
CA TRP A 76 11.68 1.76 -0.62
C TRP A 76 12.10 3.08 -0.01
N ALA A 77 12.46 4.07 -0.84
CA ALA A 77 12.87 5.39 -0.39
C ALA A 77 11.77 6.09 0.43
N CYS A 78 10.50 5.92 0.08
CA CYS A 78 9.38 6.43 0.87
C CYS A 78 9.35 5.82 2.27
N LEU A 79 9.53 4.49 2.36
CA LEU A 79 9.44 3.77 3.63
C LEU A 79 10.70 4.02 4.50
N ASP A 80 11.89 4.09 3.90
CA ASP A 80 13.14 4.53 4.55
C ASP A 80 12.97 5.94 5.14
N ALA A 81 12.44 6.89 4.36
CA ALA A 81 12.21 8.26 4.85
C ALA A 81 11.16 8.34 5.98
N ALA A 82 10.24 7.37 6.06
CA ALA A 82 9.30 7.25 7.17
C ALA A 82 9.98 6.65 8.41
N LEU A 83 10.81 5.62 8.22
CA LEU A 83 11.60 4.99 9.28
C LEU A 83 12.53 6.01 9.95
N ASP A 84 13.31 6.74 9.16
CA ASP A 84 14.24 7.77 9.65
C ASP A 84 13.53 8.90 10.41
N ALA A 85 12.32 9.25 9.97
CA ALA A 85 11.50 10.28 10.60
C ALA A 85 10.68 9.77 11.80
N GLY A 86 10.73 8.46 12.12
CA GLY A 86 9.89 7.84 13.14
C GLY A 86 8.39 7.94 12.84
N ARG A 87 7.99 8.08 11.57
CA ARG A 87 6.60 8.23 11.13
C ARG A 87 6.01 6.89 10.71
N ALA A 88 4.73 6.70 11.00
CA ALA A 88 4.00 5.52 10.57
C ALA A 88 3.84 5.51 9.03
N ALA A 89 4.33 4.46 8.38
CA ALA A 89 4.11 4.23 6.96
C ALA A 89 4.00 2.75 6.60
N SER A 90 3.40 2.45 5.45
CA SER A 90 3.28 1.10 4.93
C SER A 90 3.49 0.98 3.43
N LEU A 91 4.05 -0.14 3.00
CA LEU A 91 4.19 -0.54 1.60
C LEU A 91 3.59 -1.93 1.43
N VAL A 92 2.68 -2.09 0.47
CA VAL A 92 2.12 -3.40 0.12
C VAL A 92 2.74 -3.88 -1.19
N VAL A 93 3.25 -5.10 -1.20
CA VAL A 93 3.85 -5.74 -2.37
C VAL A 93 3.13 -7.06 -2.62
N THR A 94 2.67 -7.28 -3.84
CA THR A 94 2.18 -8.59 -4.30
C THR A 94 3.20 -9.16 -5.26
N GLN A 95 3.65 -10.38 -5.02
CA GLN A 95 4.54 -11.11 -5.92
C GLN A 95 4.00 -12.54 -6.15
N PRO A 96 4.15 -13.09 -7.36
CA PRO A 96 3.69 -14.44 -7.66
C PRO A 96 4.66 -15.52 -7.14
N THR A 97 4.13 -16.67 -6.72
CA THR A 97 4.86 -17.94 -6.65
C THR A 97 5.21 -18.42 -8.05
N THR A 98 6.07 -19.43 -8.17
CA THR A 98 6.45 -20.01 -9.47
C THR A 98 5.24 -20.47 -10.28
N GLU A 99 4.21 -20.95 -9.61
CA GLU A 99 2.95 -21.44 -10.15
C GLU A 99 1.97 -20.31 -10.49
N GLY A 100 2.23 -19.09 -10.02
CA GLY A 100 1.45 -17.89 -10.30
C GLY A 100 0.57 -17.40 -9.15
N ASP A 101 0.59 -18.09 -8.00
CA ASP A 101 -0.25 -17.73 -6.86
C ASP A 101 0.28 -16.48 -6.15
N PRO A 102 -0.60 -15.56 -5.70
CA PRO A 102 -0.15 -14.32 -5.11
C PRO A 102 0.30 -14.50 -3.66
N ILE A 103 1.49 -14.02 -3.35
CA ILE A 103 1.94 -13.74 -1.98
C ILE A 103 1.87 -12.22 -1.77
N VAL A 104 1.21 -11.78 -0.69
CA VAL A 104 1.11 -10.37 -0.32
C VAL A 104 2.01 -10.09 0.88
N LEU A 105 2.99 -9.21 0.69
CA LEU A 105 3.86 -8.70 1.74
C LEU A 105 3.45 -7.29 2.11
N THR A 106 3.23 -7.03 3.39
CA THR A 106 2.99 -5.69 3.94
C THR A 106 4.16 -5.30 4.82
N TYR A 107 4.92 -4.30 4.41
CA TYR A 107 6.00 -3.70 5.18
C TYR A 107 5.44 -2.51 5.96
N ARG A 108 5.74 -2.41 7.25
CA ARG A 108 5.33 -1.30 8.12
C ARG A 108 6.51 -0.78 8.92
N VAL A 109 6.56 0.53 9.11
CA VAL A 109 7.53 1.21 9.98
C VAL A 109 6.81 2.26 10.83
N GLY A 110 7.43 2.62 11.97
CA GLY A 110 6.95 3.67 12.87
C GLY A 110 5.63 3.33 13.59
N GLY A 111 5.08 4.33 14.28
CA GLY A 111 3.90 4.13 15.12
C GLY A 111 4.23 3.25 16.33
N ASP A 112 3.61 2.08 16.40
CA ASP A 112 3.83 1.04 17.41
C ASP A 112 4.96 0.07 17.07
N VAL A 113 5.50 0.12 15.84
CA VAL A 113 6.54 -0.77 15.35
C VAL A 113 7.94 -0.22 15.65
N GLN A 114 8.77 -1.00 16.35
CA GLN A 114 10.20 -0.71 16.50
C GLN A 114 11.00 -1.35 15.36
N GLY A 115 11.70 -0.52 14.57
CA GLY A 115 12.34 -0.97 13.34
C GLY A 115 11.30 -1.15 12.24
N MET A 116 11.20 -2.37 11.71
CA MET A 116 10.25 -2.71 10.65
C MET A 116 9.46 -3.96 11.01
N GLU A 117 8.21 -3.99 10.59
CA GLU A 117 7.35 -5.17 10.62
C GLU A 117 7.08 -5.64 9.19
N VAL A 118 7.13 -6.95 8.96
CA VAL A 118 6.73 -7.59 7.71
C VAL A 118 5.59 -8.55 8.00
N VAL A 119 4.49 -8.40 7.28
CA VAL A 119 3.38 -9.36 7.29
C VAL A 119 3.31 -10.03 5.93
N THR A 120 3.46 -11.35 5.89
CA THR A 120 3.35 -12.18 4.69
C THR A 120 2.02 -12.93 4.73
N ASP A 121 1.21 -12.74 3.70
CA ASP A 121 -0.03 -13.48 3.44
C ASP A 121 0.19 -14.38 2.22
N ASP A 122 0.37 -15.67 2.47
CA ASP A 122 0.53 -16.73 1.47
C ASP A 122 -0.68 -17.68 1.46
N ARG A 123 -1.83 -17.26 2.03
CA ARG A 123 -3.04 -18.10 2.07
C ARG A 123 -3.61 -18.46 0.70
N ALA A 124 -3.23 -17.70 -0.32
CA ALA A 124 -3.63 -17.92 -1.70
C ALA A 124 -2.67 -18.86 -2.46
N ASP A 125 -1.56 -19.29 -1.84
CA ASP A 125 -0.67 -20.32 -2.38
C ASP A 125 -1.32 -21.71 -2.22
N GLU A 126 -1.88 -22.23 -3.31
CA GLU A 126 -2.55 -23.53 -3.32
C GLU A 126 -1.55 -24.70 -3.31
N PHE A 127 -0.30 -24.44 -3.68
CA PHE A 127 0.78 -25.44 -3.77
C PHE A 127 1.59 -25.54 -2.47
N ALA A 128 1.52 -24.54 -1.60
CA ALA A 128 2.07 -24.60 -0.25
C ALA A 128 1.37 -25.70 0.59
N PRO A 129 2.13 -26.44 1.43
CA PRO A 129 1.53 -27.34 2.41
C PRO A 129 0.46 -26.63 3.26
N PRO A 130 -0.68 -27.28 3.55
CA PRO A 130 -1.77 -26.65 4.30
C PRO A 130 -1.39 -26.07 5.66
N ASP A 131 -0.43 -26.69 6.33
CA ASP A 131 0.01 -26.28 7.66
C ASP A 131 1.10 -25.19 7.63
N SER A 132 1.63 -24.86 6.44
CA SER A 132 2.66 -23.82 6.28
C SER A 132 2.12 -22.52 5.68
N ARG A 133 0.96 -22.53 5.03
CA ARG A 133 0.30 -21.31 4.54
C ARG A 133 -0.45 -20.59 5.67
N GLY A 134 -0.55 -19.28 5.59
CA GLY A 134 -1.16 -18.46 6.63
C GLY A 134 -0.82 -16.98 6.53
N LEU A 135 -0.96 -16.34 7.69
CA LEU A 135 -0.50 -14.98 7.92
C LEU A 135 0.71 -15.07 8.84
N HIS A 136 1.87 -14.76 8.31
CA HIS A 136 3.14 -14.77 9.04
C HIS A 136 3.54 -13.33 9.35
N ARG A 137 3.91 -13.05 10.59
CA ARG A 137 4.36 -11.72 11.01
C ARG A 137 5.76 -11.83 11.55
N GLU A 138 6.63 -10.94 11.08
CA GLU A 138 8.00 -10.81 11.55
C GLU A 138 8.27 -9.38 12.00
N LEU A 139 8.99 -9.25 13.12
CA LEU A 139 9.52 -7.99 13.61
C LEU A 139 11.03 -7.97 13.41
N CYS A 140 11.50 -6.96 12.69
CA CYS A 140 12.88 -6.76 12.28
C CYS A 140 13.45 -5.53 12.99
N THR A 141 13.77 -5.67 14.29
CA THR A 141 14.11 -4.55 15.18
C THR A 141 15.45 -3.89 14.89
N GLY A 142 16.37 -4.60 14.20
CA GLY A 142 17.67 -4.08 13.77
C GLY A 142 17.66 -3.37 12.42
N THR A 143 16.49 -3.25 11.78
CA THR A 143 16.38 -2.68 10.43
C THR A 143 16.66 -1.18 10.45
N VAL A 144 17.69 -0.77 9.71
CA VAL A 144 18.04 0.64 9.45
C VAL A 144 17.84 1.03 7.99
N ARG A 145 17.61 0.06 7.09
CA ARG A 145 17.25 0.24 5.68
C ARG A 145 16.22 -0.81 5.31
N VAL A 146 15.04 -0.39 4.88
CA VAL A 146 13.89 -1.30 4.72
C VAL A 146 14.07 -2.33 3.62
N ALA A 147 14.86 -2.01 2.58
CA ALA A 147 15.20 -2.95 1.51
C ALA A 147 16.19 -4.04 1.96
N GLU A 148 16.80 -3.89 3.14
CA GLU A 148 17.70 -4.85 3.77
C GLU A 148 17.27 -5.13 5.23
N PRO A 149 16.15 -5.86 5.44
CA PRO A 149 15.68 -6.21 6.77
C PRO A 149 16.79 -6.88 7.62
N ARG A 150 16.90 -6.49 8.90
CA ARG A 150 17.86 -7.08 9.85
C ARG A 150 17.16 -7.52 11.14
N ASP A 151 17.71 -8.56 11.75
CA ASP A 151 17.24 -9.12 13.03
C ASP A 151 15.75 -9.51 13.05
N CYS A 152 15.22 -9.99 11.92
CA CYS A 152 13.83 -10.44 11.81
C CYS A 152 13.57 -11.68 12.67
N ARG A 153 12.47 -11.66 13.41
CA ARG A 153 11.97 -12.77 14.23
C ARG A 153 10.46 -12.87 14.10
N PRO A 154 9.87 -14.07 14.16
CA PRO A 154 8.42 -14.22 14.30
C PRO A 154 7.88 -13.40 15.49
N ALA A 155 6.76 -12.72 15.27
CA ALA A 155 6.09 -11.87 16.27
C ALA A 155 5.13 -12.65 17.17
#